data_AF-A0A847SHE5-F1
#
_entry.id   AF-A0A847SHE5-F1
#
_cell.length_a   1.000
_cell.length_b   1.000
_cell.length_c   1.000
_cell.angle_alpha   90.00
_cell.angle_beta   90.00
_cell.angle_gamma   90.00
#
_symmetry.space_group_name_H-M   'P 1'
#
loop_
_entity.id
_entity.type
_entity.pdbx_description
1 polymer ?
#
loop_
_entity_poly.entity_id
_entity_poly.type
_entity_poly.pdbx_seq_one_letter_code
_entity_poly.pdbx_strand_id
1 'polypeptide(L)'
;MKKAVLLTLACCFSSNILAQHFMHAAGLSCFADNYSGTNSLFTMALTYSPRYVLLTHSSLSMSIGIPVSYGSSGSTGDSRRLPSGYQPASNTPHTKFRNMFDCPVILNLNQGALSSKNCDNRIGFFAGGGFGYHYGPVNIIHTDSNGVAYTDSTSQGSFGPVANLGVRVRIGKHLFTGMELKGAYMKSVDKKGPETYNITLLANFL
;
A
#
# COMPACT_ATOMS: atom_id res chain seq x y z
N MET A 1 0.83 -30.88 -35.07
CA MET A 1 1.80 -30.08 -34.27
C MET A 1 1.14 -29.10 -33.30
N LYS A 2 0.30 -28.15 -33.75
CA LYS A 2 -0.34 -27.16 -32.86
C LYS A 2 -1.14 -27.76 -31.69
N LYS A 3 -1.85 -28.87 -31.92
CA LYS A 3 -2.66 -29.57 -30.90
C LYS A 3 -1.81 -30.24 -29.81
N ALA A 4 -0.65 -30.78 -30.18
CA ALA A 4 0.27 -31.40 -29.23
C ALA A 4 0.93 -30.35 -28.33
N VAL A 5 1.32 -29.19 -28.90
CA VAL A 5 1.88 -28.06 -28.13
C VAL A 5 0.86 -27.51 -27.13
N LEU A 6 -0.41 -27.35 -27.53
CA LEU A 6 -1.50 -26.93 -26.64
C LEU A 6 -1.75 -27.92 -25.51
N LEU A 7 -1.69 -29.22 -25.78
CA LEU A 7 -1.84 -30.26 -24.77
C LEU A 7 -0.65 -30.27 -23.79
N THR A 8 0.57 -30.14 -24.28
CA THR A 8 1.77 -30.04 -23.42
C THR A 8 1.72 -28.79 -22.55
N LEU A 9 1.32 -27.64 -23.11
CA LEU A 9 1.09 -26.40 -22.34
C LEU A 9 0.02 -26.63 -21.27
N ALA A 10 -1.14 -27.19 -21.64
CA ALA A 10 -2.22 -27.49 -20.70
C ALA A 10 -1.77 -28.44 -19.58
N CYS A 11 -1.00 -29.48 -19.90
CA CYS A 11 -0.44 -30.41 -18.93
C CYS A 11 0.56 -29.70 -17.98
N CYS A 12 1.46 -28.88 -18.51
CA CYS A 12 2.41 -28.08 -17.71
C CYS A 12 1.72 -27.03 -16.81
N PHE A 13 0.61 -26.45 -17.25
CA PHE A 13 -0.19 -25.55 -16.40
C PHE A 13 -0.98 -26.33 -15.35
N SER A 14 -1.49 -27.52 -15.67
CA SER A 14 -2.28 -28.34 -14.76
C SER A 14 -1.48 -28.95 -13.60
N SER A 15 -0.20 -29.26 -13.81
CA SER A 15 0.69 -29.80 -12.75
C SER A 15 1.07 -28.77 -11.68
N ASN A 16 0.85 -27.48 -11.92
CA ASN A 16 1.13 -26.39 -10.96
C ASN A 16 -0.09 -26.02 -10.08
N ILE A 17 -1.27 -26.62 -10.32
CA ILE A 17 -2.50 -26.30 -9.58
C ILE A 17 -2.42 -26.75 -8.10
N LEU A 18 -1.55 -27.70 -7.76
CA LEU A 18 -1.47 -28.31 -6.43
C LEU A 18 -0.59 -27.56 -5.41
N ALA A 19 0.15 -26.52 -5.82
CA ALA A 19 1.02 -25.74 -4.92
C ALA A 19 0.41 -24.39 -4.50
N GLN A 20 -0.87 -24.17 -4.81
CA GLN A 20 -1.58 -22.93 -4.57
C GLN A 20 -2.05 -22.84 -3.12
N HIS A 21 -1.59 -21.83 -2.40
CA HIS A 21 -1.98 -21.62 -1.01
C HIS A 21 -2.34 -20.16 -0.77
N PHE A 22 -3.40 -19.98 0.01
CA PHE A 22 -3.80 -18.68 0.53
C PHE A 22 -2.98 -18.36 1.78
N MET A 23 -2.45 -17.15 1.84
CA MET A 23 -1.83 -16.57 3.02
C MET A 23 -2.43 -15.20 3.23
N HIS A 24 -2.58 -14.78 4.47
CA HIS A 24 -3.10 -13.45 4.76
C HIS A 24 -2.37 -12.83 5.93
N ALA A 25 -2.31 -11.51 5.92
CA ALA A 25 -1.65 -10.76 6.97
C ALA A 25 -2.49 -9.55 7.34
N ALA A 26 -2.42 -9.13 8.60
CA ALA A 26 -3.12 -7.94 9.08
C ALA A 26 -2.19 -7.09 9.94
N GLY A 27 -2.34 -5.77 9.90
CA GLY A 27 -1.52 -4.89 10.72
C GLY A 27 -1.73 -3.42 10.42
N LEU A 28 -0.68 -2.64 10.59
CA LEU A 28 -0.71 -1.18 10.55
C LEU A 28 0.20 -0.65 9.45
N SER A 29 -0.22 0.46 8.85
CA SER A 29 0.52 1.17 7.82
C SER A 29 0.56 2.66 8.11
N CYS A 30 1.70 3.26 7.79
CA CYS A 30 1.89 4.70 7.69
C CYS A 30 2.00 5.05 6.21
N PHE A 31 1.20 6.01 5.76
CA PHE A 31 1.23 6.56 4.41
C PHE A 31 1.73 8.00 4.47
N ALA A 32 2.54 8.38 3.49
CA ALA A 32 2.94 9.74 3.20
C ALA A 32 2.50 10.08 1.77
N ASP A 33 1.47 10.91 1.68
CA ASP A 33 0.87 11.33 0.40
C ASP A 33 1.52 12.63 -0.04
N ASN A 34 2.21 12.61 -1.18
CA ASN A 34 2.90 13.76 -1.74
C ASN A 34 2.15 14.28 -2.96
N TYR A 35 1.69 15.52 -2.89
CA TYR A 35 1.03 16.20 -4.00
C TYR A 35 1.94 17.32 -4.52
N SER A 36 2.15 17.36 -5.84
CA SER A 36 3.06 18.29 -6.50
C SER A 36 2.82 19.74 -6.07
N GLY A 37 3.81 20.34 -5.40
CA GLY A 37 3.77 21.72 -4.94
C GLY A 37 3.23 21.92 -3.51
N THR A 38 3.01 20.86 -2.74
CA THR A 38 2.55 20.94 -1.34
C THR A 38 3.32 20.01 -0.40
N ASN A 39 3.13 20.20 0.91
CA ASN A 39 3.73 19.34 1.93
C ASN A 39 3.08 17.96 1.96
N SER A 40 3.87 16.93 2.23
CA SER A 40 3.38 15.56 2.40
C SER A 40 2.43 15.45 3.60
N LEU A 41 1.38 14.66 3.44
CA LEU A 41 0.41 14.35 4.49
C LEU A 41 0.61 12.93 5.01
N PHE A 42 0.58 12.78 6.33
CA PHE A 42 0.76 11.49 6.97
C PHE A 42 -0.58 10.89 7.41
N THR A 43 -0.82 9.64 7.04
CA THR A 43 -2.02 8.89 7.39
C THR A 43 -1.67 7.57 8.05
N MET A 44 -2.33 7.24 9.17
CA MET A 44 -2.27 5.91 9.77
C MET A 44 -3.43 5.06 9.26
N ALA A 45 -3.17 3.79 8.95
CA ALA A 45 -4.16 2.90 8.38
C ALA A 45 -4.06 1.47 8.94
N LEU A 46 -5.21 0.83 9.08
CA LEU A 46 -5.28 -0.62 9.24
C LEU A 46 -5.15 -1.26 7.87
N THR A 47 -4.38 -2.34 7.78
CA THR A 47 -4.11 -3.04 6.52
C THR A 47 -4.40 -4.51 6.65
N TYR A 48 -5.15 -5.04 5.68
CA TYR A 48 -5.38 -6.47 5.50
C TYR A 48 -4.83 -6.89 4.14
N SER A 49 -3.96 -7.89 4.11
CA SER A 49 -3.18 -8.29 2.94
C SER A 49 -3.39 -9.77 2.62
N PRO A 50 -4.51 -10.14 1.97
CA PRO A 50 -4.65 -11.44 1.35
C PRO A 50 -3.63 -11.61 0.23
N ARG A 51 -3.11 -12.82 0.10
CA ARG A 51 -2.11 -13.19 -0.88
C ARG A 51 -2.30 -14.62 -1.34
N TYR A 52 -2.26 -14.82 -2.64
CA TYR A 52 -2.35 -16.12 -3.28
C TYR A 52 -0.99 -16.51 -3.83
N VAL A 53 -0.42 -17.61 -3.34
CA VAL A 53 0.84 -18.15 -3.85
C VAL A 53 0.56 -18.98 -5.09
N LEU A 54 1.15 -18.59 -6.23
CA LEU A 54 0.93 -19.22 -7.53
C LEU A 54 1.94 -20.32 -7.81
N LEU A 55 3.21 -20.05 -7.52
CA LEU A 55 4.33 -20.94 -7.81
C LEU A 55 5.22 -20.99 -6.59
N THR A 56 5.65 -22.20 -6.22
CA THR A 56 6.58 -22.43 -5.12
C THR A 56 7.69 -23.34 -5.61
N HIS A 57 8.94 -22.93 -5.40
CA HIS A 57 10.12 -23.73 -5.68
C HIS A 57 11.13 -23.60 -4.54
N SER A 58 11.20 -24.62 -3.69
CA SER A 58 12.10 -24.70 -2.52
C SER A 58 11.95 -23.51 -1.58
N SER A 59 12.78 -22.47 -1.77
CA SER A 59 12.81 -21.25 -0.98
C SER A 59 12.30 -20.02 -1.72
N LEU A 60 11.91 -20.16 -2.99
CA LEU A 60 11.38 -19.09 -3.83
C LEU A 60 9.89 -19.30 -4.09
N SER A 61 9.10 -18.25 -4.06
CA SER A 61 7.70 -18.32 -4.47
C SER A 61 7.23 -17.05 -5.17
N MET A 62 6.31 -17.21 -6.11
CA MET A 62 5.61 -16.12 -6.77
C MET A 62 4.19 -16.06 -6.22
N SER A 63 3.74 -14.86 -5.88
CA SER A 63 2.40 -14.65 -5.34
C SER A 63 1.76 -13.36 -5.83
N ILE A 64 0.43 -13.33 -5.84
CA ILE A 64 -0.35 -12.12 -6.07
C ILE A 64 -0.97 -11.71 -4.74
N GLY A 65 -0.71 -10.49 -4.30
CA GLY A 65 -1.26 -9.92 -3.07
C GLY A 65 -2.14 -8.71 -3.37
N ILE A 66 -3.18 -8.54 -2.56
CA ILE A 66 -4.07 -7.37 -2.61
C ILE A 66 -4.10 -6.73 -1.22
N PRO A 67 -3.03 -6.01 -0.80
CA PRO A 67 -3.08 -5.32 0.48
C PRO A 67 -4.09 -4.18 0.41
N VAL A 68 -5.13 -4.26 1.22
CA VAL A 68 -6.15 -3.22 1.35
C VAL A 68 -5.90 -2.47 2.65
N SER A 69 -5.77 -1.15 2.56
CA SER A 69 -5.59 -0.28 3.72
C SER A 69 -6.73 0.72 3.83
N TYR A 70 -7.26 0.89 5.04
CA TYR A 70 -8.19 1.95 5.37
C TYR A 70 -7.69 2.71 6.58
N GLY A 71 -7.63 4.03 6.45
CA GLY A 71 -6.98 4.89 7.42
C GLY A 71 -7.62 6.25 7.55
N SER A 72 -7.13 6.98 8.53
CA SER A 72 -7.53 8.35 8.78
C SER A 72 -6.36 9.16 9.29
N SER A 73 -6.30 10.42 8.88
CA SER A 73 -5.31 11.38 9.35
C SER A 73 -6.01 12.45 10.17
N GLY A 74 -5.59 12.63 11.43
CA GLY A 74 -5.95 13.81 12.21
C GLY A 74 -4.98 14.94 11.90
N SER A 75 -5.47 16.08 11.42
CA SER A 75 -4.70 17.33 11.49
C SER A 75 -5.13 18.08 12.74
N THR A 76 -4.22 18.24 13.70
CA THR A 76 -4.28 19.37 14.62
C THR A 76 -4.08 20.61 13.75
N GLY A 77 -5.09 21.48 13.71
CA GLY A 77 -5.11 22.62 12.80
C GLY A 77 -3.81 23.42 12.85
N ASP A 78 -3.21 23.63 11.69
CA ASP A 78 -2.06 24.51 11.58
C ASP A 78 -2.50 25.90 12.08
N SER A 79 -1.80 26.40 13.08
CA SER A 79 -2.08 27.69 13.67
C SER A 79 -1.86 28.75 12.58
N ARG A 80 -2.96 29.28 12.05
CA ARG A 80 -2.97 30.33 11.03
C ARG A 80 -2.06 31.48 11.48
N ARG A 81 -0.89 31.64 10.85
CA ARG A 81 -0.18 32.92 10.86
C ARG A 81 -0.90 33.87 9.90
N LEU A 82 -1.99 34.47 10.39
CA LEU A 82 -2.58 35.64 9.74
C LEU A 82 -1.67 36.84 10.00
N PRO A 83 -1.48 37.75 9.03
CA PRO A 83 -0.88 39.06 9.29
C PRO A 83 -1.67 39.75 10.41
N SER A 84 -0.94 40.33 11.36
CA SER A 84 -1.51 41.07 12.50
C SER A 84 -2.56 42.08 12.02
N GLY A 85 -3.84 41.79 12.26
CA GLY A 85 -4.96 42.69 11.93
C GLY A 85 -6.18 42.06 11.29
N TYR A 86 -6.11 40.81 10.78
CA TYR A 86 -7.29 40.14 10.21
C TYR A 86 -7.96 39.24 11.26
N GLN A 87 -9.06 39.70 11.87
CA GLN A 87 -9.95 38.83 12.64
C GLN A 87 -10.81 38.01 11.66
N PRO A 88 -10.70 36.67 11.65
CA PRO A 88 -11.63 35.86 10.87
C PRO A 88 -13.01 35.94 11.53
N ALA A 89 -13.98 36.48 10.79
CA ALA A 89 -15.39 36.34 11.13
C ALA A 89 -15.71 34.83 11.28
N SER A 90 -16.05 34.42 12.51
CA SER A 90 -16.84 33.23 12.85
C SER A 90 -16.56 31.94 12.06
N ASN A 91 -15.30 31.51 11.91
CA ASN A 91 -15.00 30.17 11.38
C ASN A 91 -13.84 29.55 12.16
N THR A 92 -14.21 28.92 13.27
CA THR A 92 -13.44 27.92 14.02
C THR A 92 -12.70 27.02 13.03
N PRO A 93 -11.39 26.72 13.21
CA PRO A 93 -10.70 25.75 12.36
C PRO A 93 -11.37 24.39 12.56
N HIS A 94 -12.26 24.01 11.66
CA HIS A 94 -12.88 22.70 11.64
C HIS A 94 -11.77 21.67 11.39
N THR A 95 -11.54 20.79 12.36
CA THR A 95 -10.83 19.53 12.17
C THR A 95 -11.59 18.72 11.13
N LYS A 96 -11.21 18.86 9.84
CA LYS A 96 -11.78 18.03 8.78
C LYS A 96 -11.28 16.61 8.97
N PHE A 97 -12.19 15.68 9.27
CA PHE A 97 -11.88 14.24 9.29
C PHE A 97 -11.46 13.83 7.89
N ARG A 98 -10.25 13.28 7.77
CA ARG A 98 -9.66 12.87 6.49
C ARG A 98 -9.54 11.35 6.48
N ASN A 99 -10.16 10.72 5.50
CA ASN A 99 -10.12 9.26 5.33
C ASN A 99 -9.22 8.92 4.15
N MET A 100 -8.65 7.72 4.19
CA MET A 100 -7.77 7.17 3.17
C MET A 100 -8.16 5.72 2.90
N PHE A 101 -8.16 5.35 1.64
CA PHE A 101 -8.38 4.00 1.15
C PHE A 101 -7.32 3.66 0.10
N ASP A 102 -6.60 2.56 0.29
CA ASP A 102 -5.55 2.09 -0.61
C ASP A 102 -5.81 0.62 -0.97
N CYS A 103 -5.79 0.31 -2.27
CA CYS A 103 -6.04 -1.05 -2.77
C CYS A 103 -5.18 -1.35 -4.01
N PRO A 104 -3.89 -1.66 -3.81
CA PRO A 104 -3.03 -2.17 -4.86
C PRO A 104 -3.16 -3.68 -5.09
N VAL A 105 -2.94 -4.09 -6.33
CA VAL A 105 -2.75 -5.48 -6.75
C VAL A 105 -1.29 -5.66 -7.13
N ILE A 106 -0.57 -6.52 -6.41
CA ILE A 106 0.89 -6.63 -6.49
C ILE A 106 1.31 -8.06 -6.76
N LEU A 107 2.10 -8.28 -7.80
CA LEU A 107 2.81 -9.53 -8.02
C LEU A 107 4.15 -9.48 -7.28
N ASN A 108 4.35 -10.41 -6.36
CA ASN A 108 5.50 -10.48 -5.47
C ASN A 108 6.34 -11.72 -5.77
N LEU A 109 7.65 -11.52 -5.93
CA LEU A 109 8.66 -12.56 -5.81
C LEU A 109 9.11 -12.63 -4.36
N ASN A 110 9.10 -13.82 -3.79
CA ASN A 110 9.34 -14.06 -2.37
C ASN A 110 10.47 -15.07 -2.24
N GLN A 111 11.39 -14.82 -1.32
CA GLN A 111 12.56 -15.66 -1.07
C GLN A 111 12.69 -15.89 0.44
N GLY A 112 12.82 -17.14 0.88
CA GLY A 112 13.04 -17.51 2.28
C GLY A 112 11.76 -17.61 3.12
N ALA A 113 11.80 -17.09 4.35
CA ALA A 113 10.72 -17.25 5.32
C ALA A 113 9.36 -16.79 4.76
N LEU A 114 8.31 -17.57 5.04
CA LEU A 114 6.93 -17.29 4.59
C LEU A 114 6.78 -17.16 3.07
N SER A 115 7.73 -17.71 2.29
CA SER A 115 7.55 -17.95 0.84
C SER A 115 6.55 -19.08 0.60
N SER A 116 6.60 -20.13 1.42
CA SER A 116 5.68 -21.28 1.40
C SER A 116 5.46 -21.84 2.80
N LYS A 117 4.43 -22.67 2.98
CA LYS A 117 4.16 -23.39 4.24
C LYS A 117 5.34 -24.29 4.65
N ASN A 118 6.11 -24.79 3.68
CA ASN A 118 7.16 -25.79 3.87
C ASN A 118 8.58 -25.22 3.92
N CYS A 119 8.78 -23.91 3.66
CA CYS A 119 10.09 -23.31 3.81
C CYS A 119 10.41 -23.16 5.29
N ASP A 120 11.57 -23.57 5.80
CA ASP A 120 11.94 -23.49 7.24
C ASP A 120 12.80 -22.28 7.63
N ASN A 121 13.13 -21.41 6.67
CA ASN A 121 13.97 -20.24 6.92
C ASN A 121 13.34 -19.29 7.96
N ARG A 122 14.19 -18.65 8.79
CA ARG A 122 13.74 -17.66 9.79
C ARG A 122 13.53 -16.28 9.21
N ILE A 123 14.29 -15.91 8.18
CA ILE A 123 14.23 -14.61 7.51
C ILE A 123 13.88 -14.83 6.04
N GLY A 124 13.07 -13.92 5.49
CA GLY A 124 12.69 -13.90 4.09
C GLY A 124 12.64 -12.48 3.56
N PHE A 125 12.76 -12.35 2.25
CA PHE A 125 12.69 -11.10 1.52
C PHE A 125 11.63 -11.21 0.43
N PHE A 126 11.07 -10.08 0.05
CA PHE A 126 10.21 -10.02 -1.12
C PHE A 126 10.35 -8.69 -1.82
N ALA A 127 10.11 -8.72 -3.12
CA ALA A 127 10.01 -7.55 -3.96
C ALA A 127 8.92 -7.80 -4.98
N GLY A 128 8.21 -6.74 -5.35
CA GLY A 128 7.06 -6.86 -6.22
C GLY A 128 6.72 -5.57 -6.93
N GLY A 129 5.90 -5.74 -7.96
CA GLY A 129 5.40 -4.68 -8.80
C GLY A 129 3.95 -4.93 -9.16
N GLY A 130 3.21 -3.87 -9.40
CA GLY A 130 1.79 -3.97 -9.69
C GLY A 130 1.16 -2.63 -10.02
N PHE A 131 -0.15 -2.57 -9.82
CA PHE A 131 -0.95 -1.37 -10.03
C PHE A 131 -1.89 -1.21 -8.86
N GLY A 132 -2.14 0.03 -8.46
CA GLY A 132 -3.06 0.32 -7.37
C GLY A 132 -3.89 1.55 -7.59
N TYR A 133 -4.95 1.59 -6.79
CA TYR A 133 -5.78 2.76 -6.60
C TYR A 133 -5.61 3.23 -5.16
N HIS A 134 -5.36 4.53 -5.02
CA HIS A 134 -5.25 5.20 -3.74
C HIS A 134 -6.24 6.36 -3.71
N TYR A 135 -6.99 6.48 -2.63
CA TYR A 135 -7.85 7.62 -2.36
C TYR A 135 -7.42 8.18 -1.02
N GLY A 136 -6.89 9.40 -1.01
CA GLY A 136 -6.25 9.94 0.18
C GLY A 136 -6.45 11.45 0.30
N PRO A 137 -6.12 12.01 1.47
CA PRO A 137 -6.15 13.45 1.67
C PRO A 137 -5.07 14.15 0.84
N VAL A 138 -5.43 15.27 0.20
CA VAL A 138 -4.51 16.15 -0.53
C VAL A 138 -4.70 17.59 -0.10
N ASN A 139 -3.59 18.34 -0.07
CA ASN A 139 -3.58 19.78 0.12
C ASN A 139 -3.53 20.44 -1.25
N ILE A 140 -4.41 21.40 -1.52
CA ILE A 140 -4.43 22.18 -2.76
C ILE A 140 -4.19 23.64 -2.38
N ILE A 141 -3.16 24.27 -2.96
CA ILE A 141 -2.92 25.69 -2.79
C ILE A 141 -3.74 26.44 -3.84
N HIS A 142 -4.64 27.29 -3.38
CA HIS A 142 -5.35 28.27 -4.18
C HIS A 142 -4.75 29.65 -3.96
N THR A 143 -4.76 30.49 -4.99
CA THR A 143 -4.41 31.91 -4.86
C THR A 143 -5.68 32.73 -5.02
N ASP A 144 -6.04 33.50 -3.99
CA ASP A 144 -7.18 34.40 -4.04
C ASP A 144 -6.94 35.56 -5.04
N SER A 145 -8.00 36.27 -5.44
CA SER A 145 -7.93 37.45 -6.33
C SER A 145 -7.03 38.58 -5.81
N ASN A 146 -6.69 38.55 -4.51
CA ASN A 146 -5.78 39.47 -3.85
C ASN A 146 -4.31 38.99 -3.83
N GLY A 147 -3.99 37.87 -4.48
CA GLY A 147 -2.65 37.30 -4.54
C GLY A 147 -2.23 36.49 -3.29
N VAL A 148 -3.16 36.26 -2.35
CA VAL A 148 -2.88 35.50 -1.12
C VAL A 148 -3.09 34.01 -1.36
N ALA A 149 -2.07 33.20 -1.09
CA ALA A 149 -2.15 31.75 -1.18
C ALA A 149 -2.85 31.15 0.06
N TYR A 150 -3.88 30.33 -0.15
CA TYR A 150 -4.55 29.55 0.90
C TYR A 150 -4.57 28.06 0.53
N THR A 151 -4.35 27.20 1.53
CA THR A 151 -4.35 25.74 1.33
C THR A 151 -5.72 25.17 1.71
N ASP A 152 -6.45 24.62 0.74
CA ASP A 152 -7.64 23.81 1.03
C ASP A 152 -7.27 22.32 1.12
N SER A 153 -7.87 21.64 2.09
CA SER A 153 -7.69 20.22 2.35
C SER A 153 -8.88 19.48 1.76
N THR A 154 -8.64 18.71 0.69
CA THR A 154 -9.64 17.82 0.07
C THR A 154 -9.13 16.38 0.05
N SER A 155 -9.88 15.47 -0.56
CA SER A 155 -9.50 14.09 -0.83
C SER A 155 -9.51 13.85 -2.33
N GLN A 156 -8.51 13.12 -2.84
CA GLN A 156 -8.39 12.83 -4.26
C GLN A 156 -7.96 11.37 -4.48
N GLY A 157 -8.52 10.78 -5.53
CA GLY A 157 -8.09 9.48 -6.04
C GLY A 157 -6.90 9.61 -6.98
N SER A 158 -5.94 8.71 -6.86
CA SER A 158 -4.90 8.44 -7.84
C SER A 158 -4.85 6.95 -8.17
N PHE A 159 -4.40 6.65 -9.37
CA PHE A 159 -4.11 5.30 -9.79
C PHE A 159 -2.74 5.27 -10.46
N GLY A 160 -2.04 4.15 -10.34
CA GLY A 160 -0.77 4.00 -11.04
C GLY A 160 0.05 2.79 -10.65
N PRO A 161 1.26 2.67 -11.23
CA PRO A 161 2.16 1.59 -10.92
C PRO A 161 2.65 1.68 -9.48
N VAL A 162 2.72 0.52 -8.84
CA VAL A 162 3.18 0.34 -7.46
C VAL A 162 4.38 -0.58 -7.48
N ALA A 163 5.41 -0.25 -6.70
CA ALA A 163 6.50 -1.14 -6.38
C ALA A 163 6.59 -1.32 -4.87
N ASN A 164 6.86 -2.55 -4.42
CA ASN A 164 7.06 -2.84 -3.01
C ASN A 164 8.30 -3.71 -2.78
N LEU A 165 8.83 -3.62 -1.57
CA LEU A 165 9.89 -4.48 -1.08
C LEU A 165 9.79 -4.62 0.43
N GLY A 166 10.29 -5.71 0.96
CA GLY A 166 10.23 -5.93 2.39
C GLY A 166 10.92 -7.18 2.90
N VAL A 167 10.88 -7.31 4.22
CA VAL A 167 11.49 -8.39 4.98
C VAL A 167 10.42 -9.09 5.80
N ARG A 168 10.55 -10.41 5.91
CA ARG A 168 9.70 -11.27 6.72
C ARG A 168 10.53 -12.00 7.75
N VAL A 169 10.01 -12.07 8.97
CA VAL A 169 10.62 -12.84 10.06
C VAL A 169 9.60 -13.85 10.56
N ARG A 170 9.95 -15.13 10.49
CA ARG A 170 9.17 -16.20 11.10
C ARG A 170 9.46 -16.24 12.59
N ILE A 171 8.39 -16.22 13.40
CA ILE A 171 8.48 -16.19 14.86
C ILE A 171 7.88 -17.46 15.48
N GLY A 172 6.84 -18.03 14.87
CA GLY A 172 6.11 -19.18 15.42
C GLY A 172 5.61 -20.16 14.37
N LYS A 173 5.09 -21.31 14.83
CA LYS A 173 4.46 -22.37 14.03
C LYS A 173 2.92 -22.44 14.19
N HIS A 174 2.32 -21.53 14.96
CA HIS A 174 0.88 -21.51 15.25
C HIS A 174 0.16 -20.41 14.43
N LEU A 175 -1.10 -20.10 14.79
CA LEU A 175 -1.97 -19.08 14.16
C LEU A 175 -1.20 -17.83 13.72
N PHE A 176 -0.30 -17.34 14.57
CA PHE A 176 0.67 -16.31 14.22
C PHE A 176 1.98 -16.95 13.73
N THR A 177 2.26 -16.82 12.43
CA THR A 177 3.44 -17.44 11.83
C THR A 177 4.64 -16.48 11.79
N GLY A 178 4.41 -15.18 11.67
CA GLY A 178 5.53 -14.22 11.66
C GLY A 178 5.13 -12.78 11.40
N MET A 179 6.13 -11.92 11.25
CA MET A 179 5.98 -10.50 10.95
C MET A 179 6.51 -10.18 9.55
N GLU A 180 5.90 -9.20 8.91
CA GLU A 180 6.33 -8.61 7.65
C GLU A 180 6.49 -7.11 7.82
N LEU A 181 7.66 -6.58 7.45
CA LEU A 181 7.90 -5.16 7.29
C LEU A 181 8.03 -4.86 5.79
N LYS A 182 7.20 -3.96 5.29
CA LYS A 182 7.07 -3.64 3.87
C LYS A 182 7.19 -2.14 3.65
N GLY A 183 7.98 -1.74 2.67
CA GLY A 183 7.90 -0.41 2.07
C GLY A 183 7.25 -0.52 0.69
N ALA A 184 6.38 0.43 0.33
CA ALA A 184 5.90 0.56 -1.03
C ALA A 184 5.87 2.01 -1.49
N TYR A 185 5.96 2.17 -2.81
CA TYR A 185 5.83 3.45 -3.50
C TYR A 185 4.85 3.28 -4.65
N MET A 186 3.88 4.18 -4.73
CA MET A 186 2.98 4.32 -5.86
C MET A 186 3.24 5.64 -6.56
N LYS A 187 3.48 5.56 -7.87
CA LYS A 187 3.53 6.75 -8.72
C LYS A 187 2.16 6.98 -9.34
N SER A 188 1.60 8.17 -9.17
CA SER A 188 0.36 8.54 -9.85
C SER A 188 0.58 8.70 -11.35
N VAL A 189 -0.34 8.16 -12.16
CA VAL A 189 -0.37 8.38 -13.62
C VAL A 189 -0.95 9.77 -13.94
N ASP A 190 -1.86 10.27 -13.10
CA ASP A 190 -2.35 11.64 -13.22
C ASP A 190 -1.32 12.62 -12.62
N LYS A 191 -0.97 13.67 -13.37
CA LYS A 191 -0.09 14.76 -12.92
C LYS A 191 -0.62 15.48 -11.68
N LYS A 192 -1.94 15.41 -11.47
CA LYS A 192 -2.63 15.96 -10.29
C LYS A 192 -2.95 14.90 -9.25
N GLY A 193 -2.57 13.63 -9.41
CA GLY A 193 -2.81 12.63 -8.38
C GLY A 193 -1.65 12.59 -7.37
N PRO A 194 -1.91 12.35 -6.07
CA PRO A 194 -0.84 12.18 -5.09
C PRO A 194 -0.01 10.94 -5.40
N GLU A 195 1.31 11.08 -5.29
CA GLU A 195 2.24 9.95 -5.18
C GLU A 195 2.28 9.50 -3.72
N THR A 196 2.33 8.20 -3.47
CA THR A 196 2.22 7.67 -2.11
C THR A 196 3.44 6.84 -1.74
N TYR A 197 3.95 7.07 -0.54
CA TYR A 197 4.96 6.25 0.10
C TYR A 197 4.34 5.60 1.31
N ASN A 198 4.52 4.30 1.51
CA ASN A 198 4.05 3.65 2.72
C ASN A 198 5.09 2.75 3.36
N ILE A 199 4.96 2.64 4.68
CA ILE A 199 5.66 1.66 5.51
C ILE A 199 4.58 0.89 6.27
N THR A 200 4.62 -0.42 6.16
CA THR A 200 3.58 -1.32 6.62
C THR A 200 4.19 -2.43 7.47
N LEU A 201 3.66 -2.65 8.66
CA LEU A 201 3.99 -3.75 9.55
C LEU A 201 2.79 -4.69 9.64
N LEU A 202 2.98 -5.97 9.28
CA LEU A 202 1.91 -6.98 9.24
C LEU A 202 2.26 -8.21 10.06
N ALA A 203 1.27 -8.70 10.79
CA ALA A 203 1.23 -10.04 11.35
C ALA A 203 0.75 -11.02 10.29
N ASN A 204 1.51 -12.09 10.02
CA ASN A 204 1.17 -13.11 9.04
C ASN A 204 0.47 -14.30 9.70
N PHE A 205 -0.59 -14.77 9.05
CA PHE A 205 -1.40 -15.92 9.42
C PHE A 205 -1.40 -16.91 8.22
N LEU A 206 -1.23 -18.21 8.51
CA LEU A 206 -1.07 -19.30 7.53
C LEU A 206 -2.29 -20.21 7.41
#